data_AF-W4LKY4-F1
#
_entry.id   AF-W4LKY4-F1
#
_cell.length_a   1.000
_cell.length_b   1.000
_cell.length_c   1.000
_cell.angle_alpha   90.00
_cell.angle_beta   90.00
_cell.angle_gamma   90.00
#
_symmetry.space_group_name_H-M   'P 1'
#
loop_
_entity.id
_entity.type
_entity.pdbx_description
1 polymer ?
#
loop_
_entity_poly.entity_id
_entity_poly.type
_entity_poly.pdbx_seq_one_letter_code
_entity_poly.pdbx_strand_id
1 'polypeptide(L)'
;MGAISVRLPDDLKDKAMKLAKKKNISFNSLVNHWLQAAVMQDETLEWMNKQLGGKNPADLIADFGDFLDKSEPGEEPAPEDMQQALND
;
A
#
# COMPACT_ATOMS: atom_id res chain seq x y z
N MET A 1 13.20 20.27 -0.99
CA MET A 1 11.73 20.17 -0.90
C MET A 1 11.12 21.23 -1.79
N GLY A 2 10.15 20.87 -2.63
CA GLY A 2 9.37 21.82 -3.43
C GLY A 2 8.10 22.24 -2.69
N ALA A 3 7.65 23.48 -2.86
CA ALA A 3 6.37 23.93 -2.33
C ALA A 3 5.29 23.78 -3.41
N ILE A 4 4.16 23.15 -3.05
CA ILE A 4 3.00 22.99 -3.93
C ILE A 4 1.89 23.90 -3.40
N SER A 5 1.34 24.76 -4.26
CA SER A 5 0.13 25.52 -3.96
C SER A 5 -1.05 24.89 -4.66
N VAL A 6 -2.07 24.48 -3.90
CA VAL A 6 -3.29 23.85 -4.41
C VAL A 6 -4.51 24.65 -3.98
N ARG A 7 -5.49 24.80 -4.88
CA ARG A 7 -6.81 25.31 -4.52
C ARG A 7 -7.72 24.15 -4.21
N LEU A 8 -8.33 24.20 -3.02
CA LEU A 8 -9.24 23.18 -2.52
C LEU A 8 -10.56 23.88 -2.17
N PRO A 9 -11.71 23.22 -2.37
CA PRO A 9 -12.98 23.70 -1.83
C PRO A 9 -12.89 23.87 -0.31
N ASP A 10 -13.51 24.92 0.24
CA ASP A 10 -13.41 25.24 1.67
C ASP A 10 -13.93 24.10 2.57
N ASP A 11 -15.01 23.44 2.18
CA ASP A 11 -15.54 22.27 2.91
C ASP A 11 -14.53 21.12 2.98
N LEU A 12 -13.82 20.85 1.88
CA LEU A 12 -12.81 19.80 1.83
C LEU A 12 -11.61 20.15 2.72
N LYS A 13 -11.18 21.42 2.67
CA LYS A 13 -10.11 21.94 3.53
C LYS A 13 -10.47 21.78 5.01
N ASP A 14 -11.70 22.12 5.40
CA ASP A 14 -12.16 22.00 6.78
C ASP A 14 -12.22 20.56 7.26
N LYS A 15 -12.74 19.64 6.42
CA LYS A 15 -12.77 18.21 6.72
C LYS A 15 -11.36 17.64 6.87
N ALA A 16 -10.45 17.99 5.96
CA ALA A 16 -9.06 17.54 6.02
C ALA A 16 -8.30 18.13 7.22
N MET A 17 -8.54 19.40 7.59
CA MET A 17 -7.99 19.99 8.81
C MET A 17 -8.50 19.29 10.08
N LYS A 18 -9.81 18.97 10.15
CA LYS A 18 -10.37 18.18 11.26
C LYS A 18 -9.74 16.79 11.34
N LEU A 19 -9.52 16.14 10.20
CA LEU A 19 -8.87 14.84 10.13
C LEU A 19 -7.41 14.91 10.60
N ALA A 20 -6.67 15.94 10.19
CA ALA A 20 -5.29 16.16 10.62
C ALA A 20 -5.21 16.36 12.14
N LYS A 21 -6.11 17.17 12.71
CA LYS A 21 -6.24 17.35 14.17
C LYS A 21 -6.56 16.04 14.88
N LYS A 22 -7.49 15.23 14.36
CA LYS A 22 -7.85 13.92 14.94
C LYS A 22 -6.65 12.97 14.97
N LYS A 23 -5.79 13.02 13.94
CA LYS A 23 -4.58 12.20 13.82
C LYS A 23 -3.36 12.82 14.52
N ASN A 24 -3.50 13.97 15.17
CA ASN A 24 -2.42 14.72 15.80
C ASN A 24 -1.24 15.03 14.85
N ILE A 25 -1.53 15.31 13.58
CA ILE A 25 -0.53 15.68 12.56
C ILE A 25 -0.83 17.02 11.93
N SER A 26 0.17 17.64 11.32
CA SER A 26 -0.02 18.88 10.55
C SER A 26 -0.84 18.61 9.28
N PHE A 27 -1.56 19.62 8.81
CA PHE A 27 -2.29 19.54 7.55
C PHE A 27 -1.35 19.20 6.36
N ASN A 28 -0.16 19.81 6.33
CA ASN A 28 0.85 19.52 5.31
C ASN A 28 1.32 18.06 5.36
N SER A 29 1.54 17.52 6.57
CA SER A 29 1.88 16.10 6.75
C SER A 29 0.76 15.19 6.25
N LEU A 30 -0.50 15.50 6.56
CA LEU A 30 -1.65 14.74 6.05
C LEU A 30 -1.70 14.75 4.52
N VAL A 31 -1.52 15.93 3.89
CA VAL A 31 -1.53 16.07 2.42
C VAL A 31 -0.37 15.30 1.79
N ASN A 32 0.83 15.36 2.37
CA ASN A 32 1.99 14.61 1.87
C ASN A 32 1.79 13.10 1.97
N HIS A 33 1.27 12.59 3.09
CA HIS A 33 0.97 11.17 3.24
C HIS A 33 -0.09 10.70 2.24
N TRP A 34 -1.14 11.50 2.04
CA TRP A 34 -2.17 11.17 1.06
C TRP A 34 -1.62 11.17 -0.37
N LEU A 35 -0.77 12.15 -0.72
CA LEU A 35 -0.13 12.21 -2.04
C LEU A 35 0.78 11.00 -2.27
N GLN A 36 1.58 10.62 -1.27
CA GLN A 36 2.41 9.42 -1.34
C GLN A 36 1.56 8.16 -1.54
N ALA A 37 0.47 8.01 -0.78
CA ALA A 37 -0.42 6.86 -0.91
C ALA A 37 -1.08 6.81 -2.29
N ALA A 38 -1.50 7.96 -2.83
CA ALA A 38 -2.11 8.04 -4.16
C ALA A 38 -1.11 7.68 -5.27
N VAL A 39 0.13 8.19 -5.20
CA VAL A 39 1.19 7.85 -6.16
C VAL A 39 1.52 6.35 -6.07
N MET A 40 1.73 5.82 -4.88
CA MET A 40 2.02 4.39 -4.69
C MET A 40 0.88 3.50 -5.21
N GLN A 41 -0.37 3.89 -4.98
CA GLN A 41 -1.51 3.13 -5.48
C GLN A 41 -1.53 3.09 -7.01
N ASP A 42 -1.30 4.23 -7.67
CA ASP A 42 -1.27 4.32 -9.13
C ASP A 42 -0.09 3.51 -9.71
N GLU A 43 1.11 3.67 -9.15
CA GLU A 43 2.30 2.90 -9.54
C GLU A 43 2.10 1.38 -9.32
N THR A 44 1.42 1.00 -8.24
CA THR A 44 1.10 -0.41 -7.95
C THR A 44 0.12 -0.95 -8.98
N LEU A 45 -0.91 -0.19 -9.33
CA LEU A 45 -1.89 -0.60 -10.35
C LEU A 45 -1.23 -0.70 -11.72
N GLU A 46 -0.36 0.25 -12.09
CA GLU A 46 0.41 0.17 -13.32
C GLU A 46 1.36 -1.03 -13.33
N TRP A 47 2.06 -1.28 -12.23
CA TRP A 47 2.92 -2.45 -12.09
C TRP A 47 2.13 -3.75 -12.20
N MET A 48 0.99 -3.84 -11.51
CA MET A 48 0.10 -5.01 -11.58
C MET A 48 -0.41 -5.19 -13.00
N ASN A 49 -0.86 -4.13 -13.67
CA ASN A 49 -1.31 -4.20 -15.05
C ASN A 49 -0.16 -4.58 -16.01
N LYS A 50 1.07 -4.16 -15.74
CA LYS A 50 2.24 -4.57 -16.54
C LYS A 50 2.63 -6.03 -16.31
N GLN A 51 2.51 -6.52 -15.08
CA GLN A 51 2.89 -7.89 -14.72
C GLN A 51 1.82 -8.92 -15.06
N LEU A 52 0.55 -8.54 -14.91
CA LEU A 52 -0.63 -9.40 -15.05
C LEU A 52 -1.37 -9.14 -16.38
N GLY A 53 -1.20 -7.97 -16.99
CA GLY A 53 -1.83 -7.63 -18.25
C GLY A 53 -1.34 -8.52 -19.36
N GLY A 54 -2.26 -9.32 -19.90
CA GLY A 54 -1.98 -10.29 -20.96
C GLY A 54 -1.56 -11.68 -20.47
N LYS A 55 -1.40 -11.89 -19.16
CA LYS A 55 -1.18 -13.24 -18.61
C LYS A 55 -2.53 -13.93 -18.35
N ASN A 56 -2.65 -15.18 -18.79
CA ASN A 56 -3.82 -15.99 -18.50
C ASN A 56 -3.81 -16.38 -17.01
N PRO A 57 -4.93 -16.29 -16.28
CA PRO A 57 -5.04 -16.77 -14.90
C PRO A 57 -4.49 -18.18 -14.68
N ALA A 58 -4.64 -19.09 -15.65
CA ALA A 58 -4.10 -20.45 -15.56
C ALA A 58 -2.57 -20.48 -15.53
N ASP A 59 -1.90 -19.63 -16.31
CA ASP A 59 -0.45 -19.53 -16.38
C ASP A 59 0.12 -18.89 -15.10
N LEU A 60 -0.60 -17.93 -14.53
CA LEU A 60 -0.24 -17.32 -13.24
C LEU A 60 -0.33 -18.32 -12.09
N ILE A 61 -1.37 -19.17 -12.08
CA ILE A 61 -1.53 -20.22 -11.07
C ILE A 61 -0.44 -21.29 -11.23
N ALA A 62 -0.08 -21.65 -12.46
CA ALA A 62 1.02 -22.57 -12.73
C ALA A 62 2.37 -22.00 -12.28
N ASP A 63 2.69 -20.74 -12.64
CA ASP A 63 3.90 -20.03 -12.20
C ASP A 63 4.00 -19.98 -10.66
N PHE A 64 2.87 -19.76 -9.98
CA PHE A 64 2.80 -19.73 -8.52
C PHE A 64 2.96 -21.12 -7.91
N GLY A 65 2.38 -22.15 -8.52
CA GLY A 65 2.58 -23.55 -8.14
C GLY A 65 4.04 -23.97 -8.27
N ASP A 66 4.69 -23.63 -9.39
CA ASP A 66 6.11 -23.88 -9.62
C ASP A 66 7.01 -23.12 -8.64
N PHE A 67 6.60 -21.92 -8.23
CA PHE A 67 7.30 -21.16 -7.18
C PHE A 67 7.18 -21.87 -5.82
N LEU A 68 5.98 -22.31 -5.44
CA LEU A 68 5.76 -23.05 -4.19
C LEU A 68 6.50 -24.39 -4.19
N ASP A 69 6.56 -25.10 -5.32
CA ASP A 69 7.29 -26.37 -5.46
C ASP A 69 8.82 -26.18 -5.36
N LYS A 70 9.34 -25.02 -5.79
CA LYS A 70 10.75 -24.63 -5.64
C LYS A 70 11.08 -24.02 -4.28
N SER A 71 10.08 -23.70 -3.48
CA SER A 71 10.26 -23.16 -2.13
C SER A 71 10.56 -24.32 -1.19
N GLU A 72 11.68 -24.30 -0.48
CA GLU A 72 11.88 -25.28 0.59
C GLU A 72 10.80 -25.09 1.65
N PRO A 73 10.03 -26.13 2.01
CA PRO A 73 9.09 -26.04 3.11
C PRO A 73 9.90 -25.80 4.39
N GLY A 74 9.81 -24.57 4.92
CA GLY A 74 10.31 -24.25 6.25
C GLY A 74 9.45 -24.90 7.33
N GLU A 75 9.97 -24.97 8.56
CA GLU A 75 9.16 -25.37 9.70
C GLU A 75 7.95 -24.44 9.83
N GLU A 76 6.77 -25.03 10.00
CA GLU A 76 5.55 -24.27 10.24
C GLU A 76 5.75 -23.45 11.53
N PRO A 77 5.65 -22.10 11.47
CA PRO A 77 6.00 -21.26 12.60
C PRO A 77 5.10 -21.59 13.79
N ALA A 78 5.69 -21.68 14.98
CA ALA A 78 4.92 -21.95 16.18
C ALA A 78 3.93 -20.78 16.40
N PRO A 79 2.78 -21.03 17.07
CA PRO A 79 1.81 -19.98 17.38
C PRO A 79 2.41 -18.77 18.09
N GLU A 80 3.50 -18.98 18.83
CA GLU A 80 4.25 -17.96 19.56
C GLU A 80 5.04 -17.05 18.61
N ASP A 81 5.68 -17.60 17.57
CA ASP A 81 6.42 -16.86 16.55
C ASP A 81 5.49 -15.98 15.70
N MET A 82 4.28 -16.49 15.42
CA MET A 82 3.24 -15.71 14.72
C MET A 82 2.76 -14.52 15.55
N GLN A 83 2.63 -14.69 16.87
CA GLN A 83 2.23 -13.61 17.78
C GLN A 83 3.32 -12.56 17.94
N GLN A 84 4.59 -12.94 17.85
CA GLN A 84 5.69 -11.99 17.91
C GLN A 84 5.76 -11.11 16.65
N ALA A 85 5.57 -11.70 15.47
CA ALA A 85 5.58 -10.98 14.18
C ALA A 85 4.39 -10.03 13.97
N LEU A 86 3.26 -10.23 14.68
CA LEU A 86 2.07 -9.37 14.62
C LEU A 86 2.14 -8.16 15.56
N ASN A 87 3.08 -8.16 16.51
CA ASN A 87 3.20 -7.15 17.57
C ASN A 87 4.45 -6.23 17.44
N ASP A 88 5.28 -6.45 16.41
CA ASP A 88 6.33 -5.51 15.93
C ASP A 88 5.77 -4.62 14.80
#